data_AF-A0A5S3QI66-F1
#
_entry.id   AF-A0A5S3QI66-F1
#
_cell.length_a   1.000
_cell.length_b   1.000
_cell.length_c   1.000
_cell.angle_alpha   90.00
_cell.angle_beta   90.00
_cell.angle_gamma   90.00
#
_symmetry.space_group_name_H-M   'P 1'
#
loop_
_entity.id
_entity.type
_entity.pdbx_description
1 polymer ?
#
loop_
_entity_poly.entity_id
_entity_poly.type
_entity_poly.pdbx_seq_one_letter_code
_entity_poly.pdbx_strand_id
1 'polypeptide(L)'
;MEKNEMEMEENNKTSGWKSKLNTAFLVAFVLGCIFGWIGIIRYIMKVIHTDESVVYFSLPMGGAMTVIFFSMGLGILTVIFLILVKNLLFKKYHFAEFKEYGSGVLYGFIALVIVSSPFMFFAADNYISVTKEGVGYSRYWTVGDGKYSWDKGVKKITLDYSYFDKGDTSDNFSGMYTFHFSDGKHVEIWENSLDGNFDSIERIDEIALKHNMAYEVIAAPSNEQIEKWIPQEHQDFVKELFSK
;
A
#
# COMPACT_ATOMS: atom_id res chain seq x y z
N MET A 1 -55.47 26.34 15.96
CA MET A 1 -54.26 26.01 16.74
C MET A 1 -53.93 24.53 16.58
N GLU A 2 -54.91 23.64 16.82
CA GLU A 2 -54.81 22.18 16.60
C GLU A 2 -54.28 21.74 15.22
N LYS A 3 -54.71 22.38 14.12
CA LYS A 3 -54.24 22.03 12.77
C LYS A 3 -52.74 22.28 12.56
N ASN A 4 -52.21 23.35 13.17
CA ASN A 4 -50.78 23.69 13.07
C ASN A 4 -49.92 22.76 13.95
N GLU A 5 -50.45 22.25 15.06
CA GLU A 5 -49.76 21.28 15.91
C GLU A 5 -49.66 19.90 15.23
N MET A 6 -50.73 19.46 14.57
CA MET A 6 -50.72 18.21 13.79
C MET A 6 -49.75 18.28 12.59
N GLU A 7 -49.75 19.38 11.83
CA GLU A 7 -48.81 19.56 10.70
C GLU A 7 -47.34 19.63 11.17
N MET A 8 -47.09 20.15 12.37
CA MET A 8 -45.74 20.24 12.93
C MET A 8 -45.24 18.87 13.42
N GLU A 9 -46.09 18.04 14.05
CA GLU A 9 -45.75 16.66 14.44
C GLU A 9 -45.50 15.74 13.24
N GLU A 10 -46.31 15.87 12.19
CA GLU A 10 -46.19 15.05 10.97
C GLU A 10 -44.90 15.38 10.19
N ASN A 11 -44.54 16.66 10.08
CA ASN A 11 -43.27 17.10 9.51
C ASN A 11 -42.06 16.64 10.34
N ASN A 12 -42.18 16.60 11.68
CA ASN A 12 -41.09 16.16 12.54
C ASN A 12 -40.86 14.63 12.45
N LYS A 13 -41.93 13.84 12.34
CA LYS A 13 -41.84 12.38 12.09
C LYS A 13 -41.24 12.05 10.74
N THR A 14 -41.68 12.74 9.67
CA THR A 14 -41.17 12.51 8.31
C THR A 14 -39.72 12.95 8.15
N SER A 15 -39.29 14.04 8.81
CA SER A 15 -37.88 14.46 8.80
C SER A 15 -36.97 13.46 9.53
N GLY A 16 -37.42 12.92 10.67
CA GLY A 16 -36.71 11.90 11.43
C GLY A 16 -36.53 10.58 10.66
N TRP A 17 -37.55 10.19 9.89
CA TRP A 17 -37.48 8.98 9.06
C TRP A 17 -36.52 9.15 7.87
N LYS A 18 -36.58 10.29 7.16
CA LYS A 18 -35.64 10.61 6.08
C LYS A 18 -34.19 10.66 6.57
N SER A 19 -33.95 11.23 7.76
CA SER A 19 -32.62 11.25 8.37
C SER A 19 -32.07 9.85 8.66
N LYS A 20 -32.89 8.95 9.24
CA LYS A 20 -32.49 7.56 9.50
C LYS A 20 -32.23 6.78 8.22
N LEU A 21 -33.05 6.98 7.18
CA LEU A 21 -32.90 6.34 5.88
C LEU A 21 -31.58 6.76 5.21
N ASN A 22 -31.26 8.06 5.23
CA ASN A 22 -30.00 8.58 4.68
C ASN A 22 -28.78 8.02 5.43
N THR A 23 -28.84 7.94 6.76
CA THR A 23 -27.76 7.31 7.55
C THR A 23 -27.59 5.83 7.22
N ALA A 24 -28.69 5.08 7.12
CA ALA A 24 -28.65 3.65 6.79
C ALA A 24 -28.08 3.41 5.38
N PHE A 25 -28.53 4.18 4.39
CA PHE A 25 -27.99 4.12 3.03
C PHE A 25 -26.49 4.43 3.00
N LEU A 26 -26.07 5.45 3.72
CA LEU A 26 -24.67 5.87 3.78
C LEU A 26 -23.78 4.82 4.45
N VAL A 27 -24.25 4.20 5.54
CA VAL A 27 -23.54 3.08 6.18
C VAL A 27 -23.46 1.88 5.22
N ALA A 28 -24.56 1.52 4.56
CA ALA A 28 -24.58 0.43 3.60
C ALA A 28 -23.65 0.69 2.40
N PHE A 29 -23.59 1.93 1.93
CA PHE A 29 -22.70 2.36 0.85
C PHE A 29 -21.23 2.28 1.26
N VAL A 30 -20.86 2.82 2.43
CA VAL A 30 -19.49 2.73 2.96
C VAL A 30 -19.05 1.27 3.13
N LEU A 31 -19.92 0.44 3.70
CA LEU A 31 -19.67 -1.00 3.82
C LEU A 31 -19.53 -1.66 2.44
N GLY A 32 -20.40 -1.31 1.48
CA GLY A 32 -20.31 -1.78 0.10
C GLY A 32 -18.98 -1.42 -0.56
N CYS A 33 -18.47 -0.20 -0.36
CA CYS A 33 -17.15 0.20 -0.83
C CYS A 33 -16.04 -0.61 -0.15
N ILE A 34 -16.07 -0.77 1.18
CA ILE A 34 -15.07 -1.54 1.92
C ILE A 34 -15.05 -3.00 1.45
N PHE A 35 -16.20 -3.66 1.38
CA PHE A 35 -16.30 -5.05 0.94
C PHE A 35 -16.00 -5.22 -0.55
N GLY A 36 -16.40 -4.26 -1.38
CA GLY A 36 -16.01 -4.21 -2.80
C GLY A 36 -14.49 -4.16 -2.97
N TRP A 37 -13.82 -3.31 -2.18
CA TRP A 37 -12.36 -3.23 -2.17
C TRP A 37 -11.70 -4.53 -1.68
N ILE A 38 -12.17 -5.10 -0.57
CA ILE A 38 -11.68 -6.40 -0.10
C ILE A 38 -11.86 -7.47 -1.19
N GLY A 39 -12.99 -7.47 -1.90
CA GLY A 39 -13.26 -8.37 -3.01
C GLY A 39 -12.28 -8.20 -4.18
N ILE A 40 -12.01 -6.95 -4.59
CA ILE A 40 -11.05 -6.63 -5.65
C ILE A 40 -9.63 -7.04 -5.25
N ILE A 41 -9.19 -6.69 -4.05
CA ILE A 41 -7.87 -7.09 -3.52
C ILE A 41 -7.78 -8.62 -3.47
N ARG A 42 -8.80 -9.30 -2.96
CA ARG A 42 -8.83 -10.77 -2.95
C ARG A 42 -8.82 -11.37 -4.34
N TYR A 43 -9.52 -10.79 -5.31
CA TYR A 43 -9.51 -11.24 -6.69
C TYR A 43 -8.11 -11.10 -7.30
N ILE A 44 -7.46 -9.96 -7.13
CA ILE A 44 -6.11 -9.72 -7.64
C ILE A 44 -5.11 -10.64 -6.96
N MET A 45 -5.14 -10.71 -5.63
CA MET A 45 -4.31 -11.64 -4.85
C MET A 45 -4.54 -13.09 -5.29
N LYS A 46 -5.79 -13.47 -5.56
CA LYS A 46 -6.11 -14.80 -6.09
C LYS A 46 -5.48 -15.01 -7.47
N VAL A 47 -5.64 -14.07 -8.41
CA VAL A 47 -5.05 -14.17 -9.76
C VAL A 47 -3.51 -14.30 -9.68
N ILE A 48 -2.88 -13.56 -8.78
CA ILE A 48 -1.43 -13.62 -8.55
C ILE A 48 -1.02 -14.94 -7.87
N HIS A 49 -1.73 -15.37 -6.83
CA HIS A 49 -1.37 -16.56 -6.03
C HIS A 49 -1.86 -17.88 -6.64
N THR A 50 -2.75 -17.86 -7.64
CA THR A 50 -3.12 -19.08 -8.37
C THR A 50 -2.01 -19.58 -9.28
N ASP A 51 -0.98 -18.78 -9.52
CA ASP A 51 0.21 -19.23 -10.20
C ASP A 51 1.21 -19.77 -9.15
N GLU A 52 1.22 -21.09 -8.95
CA GLU A 52 2.12 -21.80 -8.01
C GLU A 52 3.61 -21.57 -8.33
N SER A 53 3.93 -20.95 -9.46
CA SER A 53 5.27 -20.57 -9.86
C SER A 53 5.78 -19.28 -9.20
N VAL A 54 4.90 -18.46 -8.59
CA VAL A 54 5.25 -17.16 -8.01
C VAL A 54 6.03 -17.33 -6.70
N VAL A 55 7.30 -16.91 -6.73
CA VAL A 55 8.25 -17.02 -5.61
C VAL A 55 8.33 -15.70 -4.83
N TYR A 56 8.10 -14.58 -5.51
CA TYR A 56 8.05 -13.26 -4.89
C TYR A 56 7.00 -12.40 -5.57
N PHE A 57 6.26 -11.65 -4.76
CA PHE A 57 5.35 -10.63 -5.24
C PHE A 57 5.49 -9.39 -4.37
N SER A 58 5.72 -8.24 -5.00
CA SER A 58 5.77 -6.98 -4.29
C SER A 58 4.99 -5.90 -5.05
N LEU A 59 4.33 -5.07 -4.24
CA LEU A 59 3.83 -3.78 -4.66
C LEU A 59 4.83 -2.76 -4.13
N PRO A 60 5.31 -1.81 -4.94
CA PRO A 60 6.02 -0.65 -4.42
C PRO A 60 5.07 0.07 -3.43
N MET A 61 5.15 -0.28 -2.16
CA MET A 61 4.14 0.07 -1.15
C MET A 61 4.16 1.57 -0.84
N GLY A 62 5.23 2.28 -1.21
CA GLY A 62 5.43 3.69 -0.89
C GLY A 62 4.25 4.58 -1.32
N GLY A 63 3.72 4.41 -2.54
CA GLY A 63 2.60 5.21 -3.03
C GLY A 63 1.28 4.89 -2.34
N ALA A 64 0.89 3.62 -2.35
CA ALA A 64 -0.41 3.18 -1.83
C ALA A 64 -0.52 3.37 -0.31
N MET A 65 0.52 3.02 0.46
CA MET A 65 0.52 3.20 1.91
C MET A 65 0.49 4.69 2.30
N THR A 66 1.21 5.55 1.57
CA THR A 66 1.17 7.00 1.83
C THR A 66 -0.24 7.55 1.64
N VAL A 67 -0.95 7.16 0.59
CA VAL A 67 -2.33 7.62 0.37
C VAL A 67 -3.30 7.05 1.41
N ILE A 68 -3.14 5.78 1.81
CA ILE A 68 -3.96 5.16 2.87
C ILE A 68 -3.75 5.88 4.20
N PHE A 69 -2.50 6.05 4.65
CA PHE A 69 -2.20 6.73 5.92
C PHE A 69 -2.58 8.20 5.89
N PHE A 70 -2.39 8.90 4.77
CA PHE A 70 -2.82 10.29 4.62
C PHE A 70 -4.34 10.42 4.69
N SER A 71 -5.09 9.50 4.05
CA SER A 71 -6.55 9.47 4.10
C SER A 71 -7.08 9.15 5.50
N MET A 72 -6.45 8.21 6.21
CA MET A 72 -6.77 7.90 7.61
C MET A 72 -6.46 9.08 8.54
N GLY A 73 -5.30 9.72 8.37
CA GLY A 73 -4.89 10.90 9.13
C GLY A 73 -5.84 12.07 8.96
N LEU A 74 -6.26 12.36 7.72
CA LEU A 74 -7.28 13.37 7.44
C LEU A 74 -8.63 13.03 8.07
N GLY A 75 -9.03 11.75 8.07
CA GLY A 75 -10.25 11.29 8.76
C GLY A 75 -10.22 11.52 10.27
N ILE A 76 -9.11 11.13 10.92
CA ILE A 76 -8.91 11.35 12.36
C ILE A 76 -8.90 12.84 12.68
N LEU A 77 -8.16 13.65 11.92
CA LEU A 77 -8.10 15.11 12.11
C LEU A 77 -9.46 15.76 11.94
N THR A 78 -10.28 15.30 10.99
CA THR A 78 -11.65 15.80 10.79
C THR A 78 -12.53 15.49 11.99
N VAL A 79 -12.45 14.27 12.54
CA VAL A 79 -13.20 13.90 13.76
C VAL A 79 -12.74 14.72 14.97
N ILE A 80 -11.43 14.89 15.15
CA ILE A 80 -10.88 15.72 16.23
C ILE A 80 -11.32 17.18 16.08
N PHE A 81 -11.28 17.72 14.86
CA PHE A 81 -11.77 19.06 14.55
C PHE A 81 -13.25 19.19 14.88
N LEU A 82 -14.08 18.22 14.49
CA LEU A 82 -15.51 18.20 14.82
C LEU A 82 -15.75 18.15 16.34
N ILE A 83 -14.97 17.38 17.10
CA ILE A 83 -15.05 17.33 18.57
C ILE A 83 -14.60 18.66 19.20
N LEU A 84 -13.53 19.28 18.68
CA LEU A 84 -13.04 20.57 19.14
C LEU A 84 -14.04 21.69 18.86
N VAL A 85 -14.59 21.73 17.65
CA VAL A 85 -15.63 22.68 17.24
C VAL A 85 -16.89 22.47 18.08
N LYS A 86 -17.28 21.21 18.33
CA LYS A 86 -18.34 20.87 19.28
C LYS A 86 -18.03 21.46 20.67
N ASN A 87 -16.87 21.16 21.24
CA ASN A 87 -16.53 21.64 22.59
C ASN A 87 -16.38 23.18 22.68
N LEU A 88 -15.92 23.83 21.62
CA LEU A 88 -15.79 25.30 21.53
C LEU A 88 -17.14 25.99 21.35
N LEU A 89 -18.01 25.48 20.49
CA LEU A 89 -19.35 26.06 20.23
C LEU A 89 -20.35 25.75 21.34
N PHE A 90 -20.19 24.63 22.06
CA PHE A 90 -21.08 24.25 23.18
C PHE A 90 -20.95 25.15 24.40
N LYS A 91 -19.97 26.06 24.43
CA LYS A 91 -19.97 27.15 25.42
C LYS A 91 -20.95 28.28 25.08
N LYS A 92 -21.55 28.37 23.87
CA LYS A 92 -22.45 29.49 23.54
C LYS A 92 -23.51 29.33 22.41
N TYR A 93 -23.58 28.24 21.63
CA TYR A 93 -24.52 28.14 20.49
C TYR A 93 -25.41 26.89 20.48
N HIS A 94 -26.62 27.02 19.89
CA HIS A 94 -27.70 26.03 19.88
C HIS A 94 -27.34 24.74 19.11
N PHE A 95 -27.56 23.59 19.75
CA PHE A 95 -27.24 22.22 19.27
C PHE A 95 -27.86 21.85 17.91
N ALA A 96 -28.95 22.50 17.51
CA ALA A 96 -29.69 22.19 16.28
C ALA A 96 -28.90 22.60 15.02
N GLU A 97 -28.28 23.77 15.00
CA GLU A 97 -27.48 24.25 13.87
C GLU A 97 -26.22 23.40 13.69
N PHE A 98 -25.58 22.98 14.79
CA PHE A 98 -24.40 22.10 14.74
C PHE A 98 -24.68 20.72 14.13
N LYS A 99 -25.87 20.15 14.34
CA LYS A 99 -26.26 18.88 13.73
C LYS A 99 -26.33 18.99 12.20
N GLU A 100 -26.77 20.14 11.70
CA GLU A 100 -26.86 20.43 10.27
C GLU A 100 -25.46 20.63 9.67
N TYR A 101 -24.62 21.47 10.29
CA TYR A 101 -23.23 21.68 9.84
C TYR A 101 -22.35 20.42 9.96
N GLY A 102 -22.48 19.67 11.05
CA GLY A 102 -21.73 18.43 11.28
C GLY A 102 -22.08 17.35 10.27
N SER A 103 -23.34 17.29 9.82
CA SER A 103 -23.75 16.40 8.73
C SER A 103 -23.12 16.83 7.41
N GLY A 104 -23.09 18.13 7.10
CA GLY A 104 -22.44 18.65 5.89
C GLY A 104 -20.95 18.34 5.81
N VAL A 105 -20.23 18.48 6.93
CA VAL A 105 -18.79 18.12 7.01
C VAL A 105 -18.58 16.62 6.83
N LEU A 106 -19.43 15.78 7.45
CA LEU A 106 -19.37 14.32 7.26
C LEU A 106 -19.62 13.92 5.80
N TYR A 107 -20.61 14.52 5.14
CA TYR A 107 -20.86 14.28 3.71
C TYR A 107 -19.71 14.77 2.84
N GLY A 108 -19.12 15.92 3.16
CA GLY A 108 -17.91 16.42 2.48
C GLY A 108 -16.73 15.47 2.62
N PHE A 109 -16.52 14.91 3.81
CA PHE A 109 -15.48 13.90 4.04
C PHE A 109 -15.75 12.61 3.27
N ILE A 110 -16.98 12.12 3.28
CA ILE A 110 -17.35 10.90 2.55
C ILE A 110 -17.20 11.11 1.04
N ALA A 111 -17.62 12.27 0.53
CA ALA A 111 -17.37 12.64 -0.85
C ALA A 111 -15.86 12.65 -1.15
N LEU A 112 -15.03 13.19 -0.25
CA LEU A 112 -13.59 13.21 -0.40
C LEU A 112 -12.97 11.80 -0.40
N VAL A 113 -13.43 10.88 0.47
CA VAL A 113 -13.00 9.47 0.48
C VAL A 113 -13.43 8.73 -0.79
N ILE A 114 -14.67 8.96 -1.25
CA ILE A 114 -15.18 8.36 -2.49
C ILE A 114 -14.39 8.87 -3.69
N VAL A 115 -14.10 10.17 -3.73
CA VAL A 115 -13.33 10.79 -4.81
C VAL A 115 -11.85 10.38 -4.73
N SER A 116 -11.26 10.24 -3.54
CA SER A 116 -9.86 9.85 -3.36
C SER A 116 -9.61 8.34 -3.52
N SER A 117 -10.62 7.51 -3.33
CA SER A 117 -10.57 6.05 -3.47
C SER A 117 -10.05 5.60 -4.85
N PRO A 118 -10.54 6.13 -5.99
CA PRO A 118 -9.94 5.90 -7.31
C PRO A 118 -8.49 6.39 -7.44
N PHE A 119 -8.02 7.34 -6.64
CA PHE A 119 -6.62 7.78 -6.69
C PHE A 119 -5.68 6.84 -5.92
N MET A 120 -6.19 6.14 -4.89
CA MET A 120 -5.46 5.00 -4.30
C MET A 120 -5.20 3.90 -5.33
N PHE A 121 -6.10 3.76 -6.31
CA PHE A 121 -5.98 2.82 -7.42
C PHE A 121 -4.90 3.19 -8.43
N PHE A 122 -4.64 4.50 -8.63
CA PHE A 122 -3.54 4.98 -9.46
C PHE A 122 -2.20 4.96 -8.72
N ALA A 123 -2.20 4.89 -7.39
CA ALA A 123 -0.97 4.85 -6.60
C ALA A 123 -0.24 3.49 -6.66
N ALA A 124 -0.94 2.42 -7.06
CA ALA A 124 -0.33 1.12 -7.37
C ALA A 124 0.16 1.13 -8.82
N ASP A 125 1.27 1.81 -9.08
CA ASP A 125 1.70 2.12 -10.45
C ASP A 125 2.25 0.88 -11.17
N ASN A 126 2.97 0.01 -10.44
CA ASN A 126 3.54 -1.24 -10.97
C ASN A 126 3.46 -2.37 -9.93
N TYR A 127 3.50 -3.61 -10.39
CA TYR A 127 3.82 -4.77 -9.56
C TYR A 127 5.04 -5.48 -10.12
N ILE A 128 5.75 -6.18 -9.22
CA ILE A 128 6.75 -7.15 -9.61
C ILE A 128 6.34 -8.53 -9.11
N SER A 129 6.46 -9.52 -9.98
CA SER A 129 6.33 -10.92 -9.65
C SER A 129 7.55 -11.67 -10.17
N VAL A 130 8.23 -12.42 -9.31
CA VAL A 130 9.30 -13.33 -9.76
C VAL A 130 8.75 -14.74 -9.74
N THR A 131 8.88 -15.44 -10.87
CA THR A 131 8.48 -16.85 -11.03
C THR A 131 9.65 -17.71 -11.48
N LYS A 132 9.45 -19.02 -11.56
CA LYS A 132 10.46 -19.96 -12.07
C LYS A 132 10.78 -19.73 -13.55
N GLU A 133 9.84 -19.19 -14.31
CA GLU A 133 9.93 -18.98 -15.76
C GLU A 133 10.44 -17.58 -16.13
N GLY A 134 10.28 -16.60 -15.23
CA GLY A 134 10.77 -15.24 -15.47
C GLY A 134 10.38 -14.22 -14.41
N VAL A 135 10.57 -12.95 -14.76
CA VAL A 135 10.19 -11.80 -13.95
C VAL A 135 9.07 -11.06 -14.66
N GLY A 136 7.91 -10.96 -14.03
CA GLY A 136 6.83 -10.07 -14.42
C GLY A 136 7.06 -8.70 -13.81
N TYR A 137 7.23 -7.68 -14.63
CA TYR A 137 7.24 -6.28 -14.18
C TYR A 137 6.28 -5.50 -15.06
N SER A 138 5.14 -5.13 -14.48
CA SER A 138 4.05 -4.52 -15.22
C SER A 138 3.33 -3.46 -14.43
N ARG A 139 2.60 -2.61 -15.16
CA ARG A 139 1.58 -1.77 -14.54
C ARG A 139 0.48 -2.66 -14.00
N TYR A 140 -0.07 -2.27 -12.86
CA TYR A 140 -1.11 -3.05 -12.16
C TYR A 140 -2.35 -3.36 -13.02
N TRP A 141 -2.56 -2.57 -14.07
CA TRP A 141 -3.67 -2.65 -15.01
C TRP A 141 -3.48 -3.56 -16.21
N THR A 142 -2.23 -3.85 -16.53
CA THR A 142 -1.85 -4.67 -17.67
C THR A 142 -1.27 -5.98 -17.16
N VAL A 143 -2.01 -6.63 -16.25
CA VAL A 143 -1.61 -7.92 -15.65
C VAL A 143 -1.29 -8.89 -16.79
N GLY A 144 -0.01 -9.25 -16.92
CA GLY A 144 0.48 -10.13 -17.98
C GLY A 144 1.33 -9.46 -19.08
N ASP A 145 1.26 -8.13 -19.26
CA ASP A 145 2.21 -7.41 -20.10
C ASP A 145 3.53 -7.20 -19.34
N GLY A 146 4.68 -7.25 -20.00
CA GLY A 146 5.97 -7.07 -19.31
C GLY A 146 6.46 -8.31 -18.56
N LYS A 147 6.22 -9.50 -19.11
CA LYS A 147 6.90 -10.72 -18.69
C LYS A 147 8.28 -10.82 -19.35
N TYR A 148 9.30 -10.91 -18.54
CA TYR A 148 10.69 -11.08 -18.95
C TYR A 148 11.13 -12.50 -18.60
N SER A 149 11.25 -13.39 -19.59
CA SER A 149 11.80 -14.72 -19.32
C SER A 149 13.24 -14.60 -18.81
N TRP A 150 13.69 -15.52 -17.98
CA TRP A 150 15.07 -15.51 -17.49
C TRP A 150 16.10 -15.52 -18.65
N ASP A 151 15.89 -16.37 -19.66
CA ASP A 151 16.86 -16.57 -20.75
C ASP A 151 17.00 -15.39 -21.74
N LYS A 152 15.96 -14.55 -21.89
CA LYS A 152 15.88 -13.55 -22.97
C LYS A 152 15.41 -12.18 -22.49
N GLY A 153 14.60 -12.17 -21.44
CA GLY A 153 14.02 -10.97 -20.86
C GLY A 153 14.93 -10.30 -19.86
N VAL A 154 15.57 -11.07 -18.98
CA VAL A 154 16.51 -10.55 -17.96
C VAL A 154 17.92 -10.59 -18.54
N LYS A 155 18.63 -9.46 -18.53
CA LYS A 155 20.00 -9.36 -19.06
C LYS A 155 21.07 -9.59 -17.99
N LYS A 156 20.89 -8.97 -16.84
CA LYS A 156 21.81 -9.06 -15.70
C LYS A 156 21.11 -8.68 -14.40
N ILE A 157 21.74 -9.04 -13.30
CA ILE A 157 21.39 -8.65 -11.96
C ILE A 157 22.51 -7.79 -11.42
N THR A 158 22.16 -6.65 -10.84
CA THR A 158 23.13 -5.77 -10.21
C THR A 158 22.91 -5.79 -8.71
N LEU A 159 24.01 -5.95 -7.98
CA LEU A 159 24.05 -5.95 -6.53
C LEU A 159 24.77 -4.70 -6.07
N ASP A 160 24.14 -3.99 -5.14
CA ASP A 160 24.72 -2.82 -4.49
C ASP A 160 24.28 -2.81 -3.02
N TYR A 161 24.87 -1.94 -2.22
CA TYR A 161 24.41 -1.70 -0.87
C TYR A 161 24.60 -0.24 -0.50
N SER A 162 23.67 0.28 0.29
CA SER A 162 23.78 1.59 0.89
C SER A 162 23.80 1.50 2.41
N TYR A 163 24.48 2.46 3.02
CA TYR A 163 24.56 2.61 4.46
C TYR A 163 23.94 3.94 4.88
N PHE A 164 22.97 3.87 5.78
CA PHE A 164 22.41 5.04 6.42
C PHE A 164 22.76 5.02 7.91
N ASP A 165 23.72 5.87 8.29
CA ASP A 165 23.98 6.19 9.69
C ASP A 165 22.83 7.06 10.23
N LYS A 166 21.76 6.40 10.69
CA LYS A 166 20.71 7.07 11.47
C LYS A 166 21.14 6.95 12.93
N GLY A 167 22.03 7.84 13.33
CA GLY A 167 22.80 7.83 14.58
C GLY A 167 22.02 7.85 15.90
N ASP A 168 20.90 7.14 16.04
CA ASP A 168 20.30 6.92 17.35
C ASP A 168 19.38 5.69 17.53
N THR A 169 19.27 4.69 16.63
CA THR A 169 18.64 3.41 17.08
C THR A 169 18.80 2.13 16.26
N SER A 170 19.26 2.15 15.02
CA SER A 170 19.69 0.92 14.32
C SER A 170 20.45 1.31 13.06
N ASP A 171 21.71 0.87 12.97
CA ASP A 171 22.43 0.86 11.70
C ASP A 171 21.65 -0.09 10.78
N ASN A 172 21.00 0.43 9.74
CA ASN A 172 20.22 -0.40 8.85
C ASN A 172 21.04 -0.67 7.58
N PHE A 173 21.39 -1.94 7.40
CA PHE A 173 21.85 -2.43 6.11
C PHE A 173 20.71 -2.27 5.08
N SER A 174 21.02 -1.69 3.93
CA SER A 174 20.12 -1.58 2.79
C SER A 174 20.78 -2.21 1.58
N GLY A 175 20.51 -3.50 1.36
CA GLY A 175 20.90 -4.20 0.14
C GLY A 175 20.03 -3.76 -1.03
N MET A 176 20.62 -3.72 -2.22
CA MET A 176 19.93 -3.45 -3.47
C MET A 176 20.11 -4.65 -4.39
N TYR A 177 18.99 -5.18 -4.89
CA TYR A 177 18.96 -6.26 -5.86
C TYR A 177 18.18 -5.77 -7.08
N THR A 178 18.88 -5.48 -8.17
CA THR A 178 18.28 -4.83 -9.34
C THR A 178 18.30 -5.75 -10.56
N PHE A 179 17.12 -6.06 -11.09
CA PHE A 179 17.02 -6.70 -12.40
C PHE A 179 17.18 -5.67 -13.50
N HIS A 180 18.00 -5.98 -14.51
CA HIS A 180 18.08 -5.23 -15.74
C HIS A 180 17.47 -6.03 -16.89
N PHE A 181 16.48 -5.46 -17.55
CA PHE A 181 15.73 -6.11 -18.61
C PHE A 181 16.27 -5.80 -20.00
N SER A 182 15.89 -6.62 -20.98
CA SER A 182 16.36 -6.54 -22.35
C SER A 182 15.94 -5.26 -23.06
N ASP A 183 14.79 -4.69 -22.68
CA ASP A 183 14.24 -3.42 -23.17
C ASP A 183 14.86 -2.18 -22.50
N GLY A 184 15.84 -2.36 -21.60
CA GLY A 184 16.53 -1.27 -20.90
C GLY A 184 15.85 -0.81 -19.61
N LYS A 185 14.67 -1.36 -19.27
CA LYS A 185 14.07 -1.12 -17.96
C LYS A 185 14.86 -1.84 -16.87
N HIS A 186 14.71 -1.36 -15.64
CA HIS A 186 15.28 -2.00 -14.46
C HIS A 186 14.31 -1.89 -13.29
N VAL A 187 14.42 -2.82 -12.35
CA VAL A 187 13.60 -2.82 -11.13
C VAL A 187 14.41 -3.31 -9.94
N GLU A 188 14.36 -2.53 -8.87
CA GLU A 188 14.94 -2.78 -7.57
C GLU A 188 13.91 -3.54 -6.70
N ILE A 189 14.33 -4.59 -5.98
CA ILE A 189 13.40 -5.50 -5.27
C ILE A 189 13.69 -5.70 -3.77
N TRP A 190 14.81 -5.19 -3.27
CA TRP A 190 15.33 -5.42 -1.92
C TRP A 190 15.08 -4.22 -0.99
N GLU A 191 15.44 -3.00 -1.42
CA GLU A 191 15.38 -1.72 -0.68
C GLU A 191 13.95 -1.39 -0.21
N ASN A 192 12.93 -1.87 -0.92
CA ASN A 192 11.52 -1.58 -0.63
C ASN A 192 10.82 -2.58 0.31
N SER A 193 11.55 -3.50 0.94
CA SER A 193 10.99 -4.46 1.91
C SER A 193 11.32 -4.04 3.35
N LEU A 194 10.30 -3.88 4.20
CA LEU A 194 10.41 -3.34 5.57
C LEU A 194 11.41 -4.10 6.48
N ASP A 195 11.79 -5.32 6.12
CA ASP A 195 12.71 -6.18 6.89
C ASP A 195 13.87 -6.75 6.04
N GLY A 196 14.16 -6.17 4.87
CA GLY A 196 15.24 -6.67 4.01
C GLY A 196 15.06 -8.13 3.55
N ASN A 197 13.81 -8.61 3.49
CA ASN A 197 13.29 -9.93 3.11
C ASN A 197 14.33 -10.92 2.53
N PHE A 198 15.27 -11.37 3.37
CA PHE A 198 16.42 -12.16 2.97
C PHE A 198 15.99 -13.49 2.34
N ASP A 199 15.02 -14.17 2.97
CA ASP A 199 14.43 -15.42 2.45
C ASP A 199 13.93 -15.30 1.01
N SER A 200 13.32 -14.17 0.66
CA SER A 200 12.83 -13.98 -0.71
C SER A 200 13.96 -13.69 -1.66
N ILE A 201 14.94 -12.88 -1.28
CA ILE A 201 16.11 -12.60 -2.13
C ILE A 201 16.93 -13.88 -2.34
N GLU A 202 17.11 -14.69 -1.31
CA GLU A 202 17.77 -16.00 -1.38
C GLU A 202 17.07 -16.93 -2.38
N ARG A 203 15.76 -17.09 -2.27
CA ARG A 203 14.98 -17.90 -3.24
C ARG A 203 15.03 -17.36 -4.65
N ILE A 204 14.99 -16.04 -4.82
CA ILE A 204 15.12 -15.39 -6.13
C ILE A 204 16.51 -15.66 -6.71
N ASP A 205 17.56 -15.55 -5.88
CA ASP A 205 18.93 -15.78 -6.27
C ASP A 205 19.18 -17.23 -6.70
N GLU A 206 18.61 -18.21 -5.97
CA GLU A 206 18.65 -19.62 -6.38
C GLU A 206 18.04 -19.85 -7.77
N ILE A 207 16.95 -19.15 -8.09
CA ILE A 207 16.29 -19.26 -9.40
C ILE A 207 17.15 -18.61 -10.47
N ALA A 208 17.68 -17.42 -10.21
CA ALA A 208 18.55 -16.71 -11.12
C ALA A 208 19.83 -17.51 -11.45
N LEU A 209 20.43 -18.16 -10.45
CA LEU A 209 21.57 -19.06 -10.63
C LEU A 209 21.23 -20.26 -11.53
N LYS A 210 20.06 -20.88 -11.35
CA LYS A 210 19.60 -22.01 -12.20
C LYS A 210 19.49 -21.62 -13.68
N HIS A 211 19.23 -20.34 -13.96
CA HIS A 211 19.16 -19.79 -15.32
C HIS A 211 20.48 -19.14 -15.79
N ASN A 212 21.58 -19.33 -15.05
CA ASN A 212 22.90 -18.77 -15.37
C ASN A 212 22.88 -17.24 -15.57
N MET A 213 22.13 -16.53 -14.72
CA MET A 213 22.06 -15.08 -14.81
C MET A 213 23.43 -14.43 -14.56
N ALA A 214 23.75 -13.40 -15.34
CA ALA A 214 24.94 -12.60 -15.13
C ALA A 214 24.77 -11.64 -13.95
N TYR A 215 25.78 -11.55 -13.09
CA TYR A 215 25.82 -10.65 -11.94
C TYR A 215 26.84 -9.54 -12.15
N GLU A 216 26.55 -8.37 -11.60
CA GLU A 216 27.48 -7.26 -11.46
C GLU A 216 27.39 -6.72 -10.03
N VAL A 217 28.50 -6.79 -9.30
CA VAL A 217 28.58 -6.23 -7.95
C VAL A 217 29.16 -4.81 -8.05
N ILE A 218 28.33 -3.80 -7.78
CA ILE A 218 28.75 -2.40 -7.76
C ILE A 218 29.57 -2.12 -6.50
N ALA A 219 29.03 -2.52 -5.34
CA ALA A 219 29.69 -2.41 -4.05
C ALA A 219 29.31 -3.59 -3.17
N ALA A 220 30.24 -4.03 -2.32
CA ALA A 220 30.05 -5.13 -1.39
C ALA A 220 30.32 -4.69 0.05
N PRO A 221 29.46 -5.08 1.02
CA PRO A 221 29.72 -4.81 2.44
C PRO A 221 30.96 -5.59 2.93
N SER A 222 31.70 -5.03 3.87
CA SER A 222 32.80 -5.75 4.52
C SER A 222 32.29 -6.88 5.42
N ASN A 223 33.12 -7.87 5.72
CA ASN A 223 32.74 -8.95 6.66
C ASN A 223 32.32 -8.40 8.04
N GLU A 224 33.01 -7.38 8.53
CA GLU A 224 32.66 -6.71 9.78
C GLU A 224 31.27 -6.04 9.70
N GLN A 225 30.94 -5.44 8.56
CA GLN A 225 29.62 -4.84 8.32
C GLN A 225 28.52 -5.91 8.27
N ILE A 226 28.77 -7.03 7.60
CA ILE A 226 27.83 -8.15 7.53
C ILE A 226 27.58 -8.72 8.93
N GLU A 227 28.65 -9.00 9.69
CA GLU A 227 28.54 -9.57 11.04
C GLU A 227 27.86 -8.65 12.04
N LYS A 228 27.98 -7.33 11.84
CA LYS A 228 27.37 -6.32 12.69
C LYS A 228 25.88 -6.09 12.38
N TRP A 229 25.48 -6.12 11.11
CA TRP A 229 24.17 -5.63 10.68
C TRP A 229 23.21 -6.69 10.14
N ILE A 230 23.71 -7.86 9.74
CA ILE A 230 22.90 -8.94 9.16
C ILE A 230 22.65 -10.01 10.24
N PRO A 231 21.40 -10.51 10.38
CA PRO A 231 21.10 -11.65 11.26
C PRO A 231 21.99 -12.85 10.92
N GLN A 232 22.45 -13.55 11.96
CA GLN A 232 23.48 -14.60 11.83
C GLN A 232 23.11 -15.67 10.80
N GLU A 233 21.82 -16.04 10.74
CA GLU A 233 21.24 -17.00 9.81
C GLU A 233 21.36 -16.61 8.32
N HIS A 234 21.53 -15.32 8.01
CA HIS A 234 21.63 -14.81 6.63
C HIS A 234 23.03 -14.30 6.27
N GLN A 235 23.99 -14.31 7.20
CA GLN A 235 25.33 -13.76 6.96
C GLN A 235 26.07 -14.50 5.85
N ASP A 236 25.99 -15.84 5.83
CA ASP A 236 26.66 -16.66 4.81
C ASP A 236 26.05 -16.42 3.43
N PHE A 237 24.72 -16.33 3.35
CA PHE A 237 24.02 -15.96 2.13
C PHE A 237 24.48 -14.60 1.59
N VAL A 238 24.52 -13.56 2.43
CA VAL A 238 24.94 -12.21 2.00
C VAL A 238 26.42 -12.21 1.57
N LYS A 239 27.30 -12.93 2.29
CA LYS A 239 28.71 -13.09 1.91
C LYS A 239 28.86 -13.75 0.53
N GLU A 240 28.11 -14.82 0.27
CA GLU A 240 28.12 -15.50 -1.02
C GLU A 240 27.56 -14.61 -2.12
N LEU A 241 26.41 -13.97 -1.88
CA LEU A 241 25.72 -13.13 -2.86
C LEU A 241 26.61 -12.01 -3.40
N PHE A 242 27.34 -11.30 -2.52
CA PHE A 242 28.22 -10.19 -2.89
C PHE A 242 29.63 -10.62 -3.33
N SER A 243 29.89 -11.93 -3.42
CA SER A 243 31.19 -12.48 -3.89
C SER A 243 31.20 -12.89 -5.37
N LYS A 244 30.07 -12.74 -6.07
CA LYS A 244 29.86 -13.18 -7.46
C LYS A 244 30.63 -12.39 -8.51
#